data_AF-A0A7X3KVU5-F1
#
_entry.id   AF-A0A7X3KVU5-F1
#
_cell.length_a   1.000
_cell.length_b   1.000
_cell.length_c   1.000
_cell.angle_alpha   90.00
_cell.angle_beta   90.00
_cell.angle_gamma   90.00
#
_symmetry.space_group_name_H-M   'P 1'
#
loop_
_entity.id
_entity.type
_entity.pdbx_description
1 polymer ?
#
loop_
_entity_poly.entity_id
_entity_poly.type
_entity_poly.pdbx_seq_one_letter_code
_entity_poly.pdbx_strand_id
1 'polypeptide(L)'
;MAGSQIERAFSLLERLTSDPQGLALQALSDELQIPKSATHRMLAELIRLGYVRQNPDNSRYQLSTRLVAMAFRHLASSGADIVQPILDRLAQESAELVRLGVTEGGRLTWIAKSQGARSGLRYDPDMGRDAPLFYTASGHAWLAALSNAEALALVERQGIADPAGFGPNAPRSNIELLERLRRARERGYAWVVESSAVGMSAMAAVVRHPVTGQVIGVLSVAGPSARLPEARMHELAPCLLAAAAELGDASQASELFP
;
A
#
# COMPACT_ATOMS: atom_id res chain seq x y z
N MET A 1 21.19 10.38 9.66
CA MET A 1 21.61 9.94 11.00
C MET A 1 21.94 8.46 10.92
N ALA A 2 23.00 8.01 11.59
CA ALA A 2 23.41 6.63 11.61
C ALA A 2 22.39 5.79 12.38
N GLY A 3 21.40 5.22 11.67
CA GLY A 3 20.42 4.31 12.24
C GLY A 3 21.05 3.13 12.97
N SER A 4 20.29 2.50 13.86
CA SER A 4 20.77 1.36 14.65
C SER A 4 21.22 0.20 13.75
N GLN A 5 22.01 -0.75 14.27
CA GLN A 5 22.40 -1.93 13.47
C GLN A 5 21.18 -2.74 13.00
N ILE A 6 20.11 -2.76 13.79
CA ILE A 6 18.85 -3.42 13.44
C ILE A 6 18.20 -2.68 12.26
N GLU A 7 18.07 -1.37 12.36
CA GLU A 7 17.51 -0.53 11.30
C GLU A 7 18.25 -0.71 9.97
N ARG A 8 19.59 -0.69 10.00
CA ARG A 8 20.42 -0.93 8.82
C ARG A 8 20.22 -2.31 8.22
N ALA A 9 20.06 -3.34 9.05
CA ALA A 9 19.80 -4.69 8.59
C ALA A 9 18.43 -4.79 7.88
N PHE A 10 17.39 -4.15 8.43
CA PHE A 10 16.08 -4.08 7.78
C PHE A 10 16.12 -3.26 6.49
N SER A 11 16.83 -2.12 6.46
CA SER A 11 17.02 -1.34 5.23
C SER A 11 17.72 -2.15 4.13
N LEU A 12 18.66 -3.02 4.48
CA LEU A 12 19.27 -3.95 3.52
C LEU A 12 18.25 -4.95 2.96
N LEU A 13 17.43 -5.56 3.83
CA LEU A 13 16.40 -6.51 3.40
C LEU A 13 15.37 -5.83 2.49
N GLU A 14 14.88 -4.65 2.88
CA GLU A 14 13.95 -3.86 2.08
C GLU A 14 14.56 -3.46 0.74
N ARG A 15 15.82 -3.04 0.71
CA ARG A 15 16.49 -2.68 -0.55
C ARG A 15 16.59 -3.85 -1.52
N LEU A 16 16.88 -5.04 -0.99
CA LEU A 16 16.94 -6.28 -1.78
C LEU A 16 15.58 -6.69 -2.38
N THR A 17 14.45 -6.17 -1.90
CA THR A 17 13.13 -6.46 -2.50
C THR A 17 12.96 -5.88 -3.91
N SER A 18 13.74 -4.86 -4.27
CA SER A 18 13.53 -4.13 -5.52
C SER A 18 14.17 -4.76 -6.75
N ASP A 19 15.03 -5.77 -6.58
CA ASP A 19 15.66 -6.47 -7.70
C ASP A 19 15.61 -7.99 -7.48
N PRO A 20 14.74 -8.72 -8.21
CA PRO A 20 14.66 -10.18 -8.12
C PRO A 20 15.98 -10.90 -8.45
N GLN A 21 16.84 -10.29 -9.28
CA GLN A 21 18.15 -10.83 -9.63
C GLN A 21 19.22 -10.51 -8.57
N GLY A 22 18.87 -9.71 -7.56
CA GLY A 22 19.73 -9.34 -6.46
C GLY A 22 20.68 -8.19 -6.77
N LEU A 23 21.29 -7.65 -5.72
CA LEU A 23 22.11 -6.45 -5.78
C LEU A 23 23.57 -6.77 -5.46
N ALA A 24 24.48 -6.03 -6.11
CA ALA A 24 25.90 -6.10 -5.78
C ALA A 24 26.18 -5.39 -4.45
N LEU A 25 27.23 -5.83 -3.73
CA LEU A 25 27.67 -5.20 -2.47
C LEU A 25 27.87 -3.69 -2.61
N GLN A 26 28.44 -3.25 -3.74
CA GLN A 26 28.73 -1.84 -3.98
C GLN A 26 27.44 -1.01 -4.07
N ALA A 27 26.45 -1.47 -4.83
CA ALA A 27 25.16 -0.80 -4.95
C ALA A 27 24.47 -0.64 -3.59
N LEU A 28 24.44 -1.72 -2.79
CA LEU A 28 23.87 -1.69 -1.44
C LEU A 28 24.62 -0.72 -0.51
N SER A 29 25.94 -0.68 -0.60
CA SER A 29 26.81 0.21 0.17
C SER A 29 26.54 1.67 -0.16
N ASP A 30 26.46 1.99 -1.46
CA ASP A 30 26.33 3.35 -1.96
C ASP A 30 24.93 3.89 -1.74
N GLU A 31 23.89 3.12 -2.04
CA GLU A 31 22.49 3.57 -1.87
C GLU A 31 22.12 3.78 -0.40
N LEU A 32 22.58 2.90 0.49
CA LEU A 32 22.29 3.01 1.92
C LEU A 32 23.29 3.87 2.69
N GLN A 33 24.34 4.37 2.01
CA GLN A 33 25.42 5.17 2.62
C GLN A 33 26.06 4.46 3.82
N ILE A 34 26.26 3.14 3.70
CA ILE A 34 26.90 2.30 4.72
C ILE A 34 28.30 1.91 4.22
N PRO A 35 29.36 1.98 5.04
CA PRO A 35 30.69 1.54 4.63
C PRO A 35 30.69 0.08 4.15
N LYS A 36 31.36 -0.19 3.03
CA LYS A 36 31.39 -1.51 2.37
C LYS A 36 31.73 -2.68 3.30
N SER A 37 32.67 -2.49 4.23
CA SER A 37 33.06 -3.49 5.23
C SER A 37 31.95 -3.78 6.26
N ALA A 38 31.15 -2.76 6.63
CA ALA A 38 29.98 -2.94 7.48
C ALA A 38 28.83 -3.62 6.72
N THR A 39 28.57 -3.21 5.47
CA THR A 39 27.57 -3.82 4.59
C THR A 39 27.86 -5.31 4.39
N HIS A 40 29.11 -5.67 4.09
CA HIS A 40 29.53 -7.06 3.94
C HIS A 40 29.33 -7.88 5.22
N ARG A 41 29.70 -7.36 6.40
CA ARG A 41 29.50 -8.05 7.67
C ARG A 41 28.03 -8.30 7.98
N MET A 42 27.15 -7.32 7.72
CA MET A 42 25.71 -7.50 7.91
C MET A 42 25.14 -8.52 6.94
N LEU A 43 25.53 -8.48 5.65
CA LEU A 43 25.08 -9.46 4.67
C LEU A 43 25.55 -10.87 5.02
N ALA A 44 26.79 -11.04 5.49
CA ALA A 44 27.29 -12.32 5.96
C ALA A 44 26.46 -12.86 7.14
N GLU A 45 26.06 -11.99 8.08
CA GLU A 45 25.20 -12.37 9.20
C GLU A 45 23.77 -12.71 8.74
N LEU A 46 23.19 -11.94 7.81
CA LEU A 46 21.89 -12.25 7.21
C LEU A 46 21.90 -13.55 6.41
N ILE A 47 23.04 -13.90 5.78
CA ILE A 47 23.26 -15.20 5.15
C ILE A 47 23.30 -16.31 6.20
N ARG A 48 24.06 -16.13 7.29
CA ARG A 48 24.14 -17.09 8.40
C ARG A 48 22.77 -17.36 9.04
N LEU A 49 21.95 -16.31 9.17
CA LEU A 49 20.57 -16.40 9.67
C LEU A 49 19.57 -16.92 8.63
N GLY A 50 20.00 -17.07 7.37
CA GLY A 50 19.20 -17.63 6.29
C GLY A 50 18.18 -16.67 5.67
N TYR A 51 18.30 -15.35 5.89
CA TYR A 51 17.42 -14.33 5.28
C TYR A 51 17.90 -13.86 3.91
N VAL A 52 19.22 -13.92 3.68
CA VAL A 52 19.88 -13.54 2.44
C VAL A 52 20.63 -14.75 1.89
N ARG A 53 20.79 -14.83 0.58
CA ARG A 53 21.72 -15.73 -0.10
C ARG A 53 22.61 -14.92 -1.04
N GLN A 54 23.81 -15.43 -1.31
CA GLN A 54 24.68 -14.87 -2.34
C GLN A 54 24.69 -15.82 -3.53
N ASN A 55 24.43 -15.31 -4.73
CA ASN A 55 24.51 -16.08 -5.95
C ASN A 55 26.00 -16.39 -6.25
N PRO A 56 26.39 -17.67 -6.43
CA PRO A 56 27.79 -18.05 -6.64
C PRO A 56 28.35 -17.58 -7.99
N ASP A 57 27.50 -17.42 -9.01
CA ASP A 57 27.92 -17.11 -10.38
C ASP A 57 28.25 -15.62 -10.57
N ASN A 58 27.58 -14.74 -9.83
CA ASN A 58 27.69 -13.29 -10.00
C ASN A 58 27.90 -12.50 -8.70
N SER A 59 28.03 -13.19 -7.56
CA SER A 59 28.25 -12.61 -6.23
C SER A 59 27.18 -11.61 -5.76
N ARG A 60 26.01 -11.57 -6.42
CA ARG A 60 24.89 -10.72 -6.02
C ARG A 60 24.15 -11.29 -4.82
N TYR A 61 23.70 -10.41 -3.95
CA TYR A 61 22.91 -10.75 -2.77
C TYR A 61 21.43 -10.73 -3.11
N GLN A 62 20.69 -11.73 -2.65
CA GLN A 62 19.26 -11.89 -2.88
C GLN A 62 18.56 -12.27 -1.59
N LEU A 63 17.29 -11.91 -1.46
CA LEU A 63 16.44 -12.46 -0.41
C LEU A 63 16.31 -13.98 -0.58
N SER A 64 16.30 -14.70 0.54
CA SER A 64 16.02 -16.13 0.53
C SER A 64 14.51 -16.39 0.57
N THR A 65 14.11 -17.64 0.31
CA THR A 65 12.72 -18.09 0.46
C THR A 65 12.25 -18.10 1.92
N ARG A 66 13.13 -17.87 2.89
CA ARG A 66 12.77 -17.83 4.33
C ARG A 66 11.77 -16.72 4.62
N LEU A 67 11.94 -15.54 4.02
CA LEU A 67 11.00 -14.42 4.18
C LEU A 67 9.61 -14.77 3.63
N VAL A 68 9.57 -15.43 2.48
CA VAL A 68 8.31 -15.91 1.88
C VAL A 68 7.62 -16.92 2.79
N ALA A 69 8.38 -17.89 3.33
CA ALA A 69 7.84 -18.88 4.25
C ALA A 69 7.35 -18.26 5.57
N MET A 70 8.00 -17.20 6.06
CA MET A 70 7.54 -16.46 7.24
C MET A 70 6.24 -15.70 6.96
N ALA A 71 6.17 -15.00 5.83
CA ALA A 71 4.96 -14.31 5.41
C ALA A 71 3.79 -15.29 5.27
N PHE A 72 3.98 -16.41 4.58
CA PHE A 72 2.91 -17.41 4.43
C PHE A 72 2.47 -18.02 5.75
N ARG A 73 3.38 -18.32 6.69
CA ARG A 73 2.99 -18.81 8.01
C ARG A 73 2.15 -17.80 8.77
N HIS A 74 2.52 -16.52 8.71
CA HIS A 74 1.77 -15.46 9.36
C HIS A 74 0.39 -15.27 8.71
N LEU A 75 0.32 -15.25 7.37
CA LEU A 75 -0.93 -15.14 6.62
C LEU A 75 -1.88 -16.32 6.86
N ALA A 76 -1.32 -17.53 6.95
CA ALA A 76 -2.11 -18.75 7.22
C ALA A 76 -2.72 -18.74 8.62
N SER A 77 -2.06 -18.14 9.61
CA SER A 77 -2.61 -18.01 10.96
C SER A 77 -3.56 -16.82 11.11
N SER A 78 -3.48 -15.82 10.23
CA SER A 78 -4.22 -14.57 10.39
C SER A 78 -5.60 -14.55 9.72
N GLY A 79 -6.06 -15.65 9.10
CA GLY A 79 -7.34 -15.69 8.38
C GLY A 79 -7.34 -14.86 7.09
N ALA A 80 -6.17 -14.71 6.46
CA ALA A 80 -6.01 -13.90 5.24
C ALA A 80 -6.74 -14.45 4.01
N ASP A 81 -7.08 -15.73 4.03
CA ASP A 81 -7.75 -16.46 2.97
C ASP A 81 -9.17 -15.94 2.68
N ILE A 82 -9.85 -15.35 3.67
CA ILE A 82 -11.18 -14.75 3.48
C ILE A 82 -11.14 -13.45 2.65
N VAL A 83 -10.01 -12.75 2.63
CA VAL A 83 -9.86 -11.45 1.97
C VAL A 83 -9.85 -11.61 0.44
N GLN A 84 -9.09 -12.57 -0.07
CA GLN A 84 -8.80 -12.66 -1.51
C GLN A 84 -10.07 -12.84 -2.37
N PRO A 85 -11.04 -13.72 -2.03
CA PRO A 85 -12.27 -13.86 -2.80
C PRO A 85 -13.11 -12.58 -2.89
N ILE A 86 -13.10 -11.74 -1.84
CA ILE A 86 -13.82 -10.47 -1.83
C ILE A 86 -13.16 -9.49 -2.81
N LEU A 87 -11.83 -9.41 -2.80
CA LEU A 87 -11.07 -8.57 -3.74
C LEU A 87 -11.27 -9.03 -5.18
N ASP A 88 -11.26 -10.34 -5.42
CA ASP A 88 -11.41 -10.93 -6.76
C ASP A 88 -12.77 -10.61 -7.38
N ARG A 89 -13.86 -10.66 -6.59
CA ARG A 89 -15.19 -10.27 -7.07
C ARG A 89 -15.24 -8.80 -7.44
N LEU A 90 -14.75 -7.91 -6.58
CA LEU A 90 -14.73 -6.46 -6.88
C LEU A 90 -13.83 -6.15 -8.09
N ALA A 91 -12.71 -6.85 -8.24
CA ALA A 91 -11.81 -6.69 -9.37
C ALA A 91 -12.48 -7.14 -10.67
N GLN A 92 -13.21 -8.26 -10.63
CA GLN A 92 -13.98 -8.73 -11.77
C GLN A 92 -15.09 -7.75 -12.18
N GLU A 93 -15.83 -7.19 -11.23
CA GLU A 93 -16.92 -6.23 -11.49
C GLU A 93 -16.41 -4.86 -11.98
N SER A 94 -15.30 -4.39 -11.40
CA SER A 94 -14.69 -3.12 -11.80
C SER A 94 -13.88 -3.21 -13.08
N ALA A 95 -13.38 -4.41 -13.42
CA ALA A 95 -12.35 -4.64 -14.44
C ALA A 95 -11.05 -3.84 -14.20
N GLU A 96 -10.78 -3.45 -12.96
CA GLU A 96 -9.62 -2.64 -12.57
C GLU A 96 -8.87 -3.24 -11.38
N LEU A 97 -7.78 -2.59 -10.97
CA LEU A 97 -6.97 -3.05 -9.85
C LEU A 97 -7.69 -2.75 -8.53
N VAL A 98 -7.93 -3.79 -7.74
CA VAL A 98 -8.41 -3.68 -6.37
C VAL A 98 -7.24 -3.87 -5.40
N ARG A 99 -7.15 -3.02 -4.38
CA ARG A 99 -6.15 -3.16 -3.31
C ARG A 99 -6.76 -2.95 -1.94
N LEU A 100 -6.32 -3.76 -0.98
CA LEU A 100 -6.60 -3.61 0.43
C LEU A 100 -5.34 -3.10 1.15
N GLY A 101 -5.50 -1.98 1.86
CA GLY A 101 -4.52 -1.48 2.81
C GLY A 101 -5.01 -1.63 4.24
N VAL A 102 -4.11 -1.93 5.17
CA VAL A 102 -4.38 -1.96 6.62
C VAL A 102 -3.85 -0.70 7.27
N THR A 103 -4.62 -0.16 8.22
CA THR A 103 -4.24 1.03 8.98
C THR A 103 -3.57 0.61 10.28
N GLU A 104 -2.26 0.81 10.39
CA GLU A 104 -1.48 0.46 11.59
C GLU A 104 -0.40 1.51 11.86
N GLY A 105 -0.25 1.94 13.12
CA GLY A 105 0.82 2.85 13.53
C GLY A 105 0.86 4.21 12.80
N GLY A 106 -0.29 4.70 12.32
CA GLY A 106 -0.36 5.94 11.52
C GLY A 106 0.05 5.76 10.06
N ARG A 107 0.15 4.51 9.58
CA ARG A 107 0.47 4.14 8.20
C ARG A 107 -0.70 3.40 7.56
N LEU A 108 -0.82 3.51 6.24
CA LEU A 108 -1.79 2.74 5.44
C LEU A 108 -1.01 1.86 4.47
N THR A 109 -0.74 0.61 4.84
CA THR A 109 0.16 -0.28 4.10
C THR A 109 -0.62 -1.26 3.22
N TRP A 110 -0.23 -1.38 1.95
CA TRP A 110 -0.86 -2.32 1.01
C TRP A 110 -0.47 -3.77 1.31
N ILE A 111 -1.46 -4.60 1.68
CA ILE A 111 -1.23 -6.00 2.07
C ILE A 111 -1.79 -7.01 1.07
N ALA A 112 -2.81 -6.65 0.30
CA ALA A 112 -3.44 -7.55 -0.67
C ALA A 112 -3.92 -6.78 -1.91
N LYS A 113 -3.97 -7.48 -3.05
CA LYS A 113 -4.48 -6.94 -4.31
C LYS A 113 -5.16 -8.00 -5.15
N SER A 114 -6.05 -7.57 -6.04
CA SER A 114 -6.60 -8.40 -7.12
C SER A 114 -6.67 -7.58 -8.40
N GLN A 115 -6.37 -8.21 -9.53
CA GLN A 115 -6.32 -7.53 -10.83
C GLN A 115 -7.52 -7.91 -11.70
N GLY A 116 -8.37 -6.93 -11.99
CA GLY A 116 -9.55 -7.10 -12.84
C GLY A 116 -9.29 -6.93 -14.33
N ALA A 117 -8.25 -6.18 -14.69
CA ALA A 117 -7.96 -5.87 -16.09
C ALA A 117 -7.52 -7.13 -16.86
N ARG A 118 -8.30 -7.52 -17.87
CA ARG A 118 -8.05 -8.73 -18.69
C ARG A 118 -7.24 -8.46 -19.98
N SER A 119 -7.18 -7.22 -20.43
CA SER A 119 -6.49 -6.82 -21.67
C SER A 119 -6.18 -5.31 -21.69
N GLY A 120 -5.20 -4.89 -22.51
CA GLY A 120 -4.85 -3.48 -22.68
C GLY A 120 -3.96 -2.93 -21.58
N LEU A 121 -3.98 -1.60 -21.37
CA LEU A 121 -3.17 -0.93 -20.34
C LEU A 121 -3.58 -1.42 -18.94
N ARG A 122 -2.62 -2.04 -18.24
CA ARG A 122 -2.76 -2.59 -16.89
C ARG A 122 -2.05 -1.67 -15.89
N TYR A 123 -2.80 -1.13 -14.93
CA TYR A 123 -2.22 -0.44 -13.78
C TYR A 123 -1.86 -1.47 -12.71
N ASP A 124 -0.58 -1.54 -12.33
CA ASP A 124 -0.07 -2.53 -11.38
C ASP A 124 1.17 -2.01 -10.61
N PRO A 125 0.99 -1.06 -9.68
CA PRO A 125 2.07 -0.54 -8.87
C PRO A 125 2.58 -1.57 -7.85
N ASP A 126 3.79 -1.32 -7.34
CA ASP A 126 4.43 -2.13 -6.30
C ASP A 126 3.56 -2.22 -5.02
N MET A 127 3.63 -3.38 -4.36
CA MET A 127 2.99 -3.65 -3.07
C MET A 127 3.98 -3.45 -1.91
N GLY A 128 3.49 -3.47 -0.66
CA GLY A 128 4.33 -3.37 0.54
C GLY A 128 4.80 -1.94 0.88
N ARG A 129 4.30 -0.93 0.16
CA ARG A 129 4.49 0.49 0.48
C ARG A 129 3.24 1.09 1.08
N ASP A 130 3.39 2.27 1.69
CA ASP A 130 2.25 3.03 2.19
C ASP A 130 1.53 3.79 1.10
N ALA A 131 0.22 3.92 1.25
CA ALA A 131 -0.58 4.83 0.44
C ALA A 131 -0.29 6.29 0.81
N PRO A 132 0.05 7.16 -0.17
CA PRO A 132 0.16 8.60 0.08
C PRO A 132 -1.19 9.19 0.50
N LEU A 133 -1.22 9.85 1.65
CA LEU A 133 -2.46 10.31 2.26
C LEU A 133 -3.00 11.59 1.60
N PHE A 134 -2.09 12.44 1.13
CA PHE A 134 -2.43 13.77 0.63
C PHE A 134 -3.19 13.78 -0.69
N TYR A 135 -2.92 12.84 -1.60
CA TYR A 135 -3.41 12.93 -3.00
C TYR A 135 -4.03 11.64 -3.55
N THR A 136 -4.12 10.56 -2.77
CA THR A 136 -4.78 9.33 -3.22
C THR A 136 -6.19 9.21 -2.67
N ALA A 137 -7.08 8.52 -3.41
CA ALA A 137 -8.41 8.20 -2.91
C ALA A 137 -8.36 7.42 -1.59
N SER A 138 -7.41 6.48 -1.45
CA SER A 138 -7.25 5.67 -0.25
C SER A 138 -6.87 6.50 0.97
N GLY A 139 -5.94 7.44 0.76
CA GLY A 139 -5.60 8.47 1.73
C GLY A 139 -6.81 9.29 2.13
N HIS A 140 -7.53 9.84 1.15
CA HIS A 140 -8.72 10.65 1.39
C HIS A 140 -9.82 9.87 2.12
N ALA A 141 -10.04 8.60 1.79
CA ALA A 141 -11.03 7.75 2.46
C ALA A 141 -10.68 7.57 3.95
N TRP A 142 -9.43 7.24 4.26
CA TRP A 142 -9.01 7.10 5.66
C TRP A 142 -9.06 8.41 6.42
N LEU A 143 -8.48 9.47 5.86
CA LEU A 143 -8.46 10.80 6.49
C LEU A 143 -9.88 11.35 6.71
N ALA A 144 -10.83 11.03 5.82
CA ALA A 144 -12.23 11.41 5.98
C ALA A 144 -12.89 10.76 7.20
N ALA A 145 -12.39 9.63 7.69
CA ALA A 145 -12.90 8.99 8.91
C ALA A 145 -12.36 9.61 10.21
N LEU A 146 -11.46 10.59 10.12
CA LEU A 146 -10.83 11.27 11.25
C LEU A 146 -11.34 12.70 11.40
N SER A 147 -11.03 13.33 12.54
CA SER A 147 -11.19 14.78 12.64
C SER A 147 -10.23 15.51 11.70
N ASN A 148 -10.57 16.74 11.29
CA ASN A 148 -9.69 17.55 10.44
C ASN A 148 -8.29 17.74 11.04
N ALA A 149 -8.18 17.87 12.37
CA ALA A 149 -6.91 18.04 13.05
C ALA A 149 -6.04 16.77 12.97
N GLU A 150 -6.62 15.60 13.24
CA GLU A 150 -5.91 14.31 13.14
C GLU A 150 -5.50 14.00 11.70
N ALA A 151 -6.37 14.31 10.73
CA ALA A 151 -6.09 14.13 9.32
C ALA A 151 -4.87 14.94 8.87
N LEU A 152 -4.82 16.24 9.23
CA LEU A 152 -3.68 17.09 8.89
C LEU A 152 -2.40 16.65 9.60
N ALA A 153 -2.49 16.23 10.87
CA ALA A 153 -1.34 15.72 11.61
C ALA A 153 -0.77 14.41 11.00
N LEU A 154 -1.62 13.54 10.42
CA LEU A 154 -1.14 12.35 9.69
C LEU A 154 -0.45 12.72 8.38
N VAL A 155 -1.02 13.65 7.60
CA VAL A 155 -0.41 14.14 6.36
C VAL A 155 0.95 14.78 6.64
N GLU A 156 1.05 15.62 7.67
CA GLU A 156 2.30 16.26 8.08
C GLU A 156 3.36 15.23 8.48
N ARG A 157 2.98 14.22 9.28
CA ARG A 157 3.88 13.14 9.70
C ARG A 157 4.37 12.27 8.55
N GLN A 158 3.50 11.93 7.60
CA GLN A 158 3.92 11.17 6.41
C GLN A 158 4.86 12.00 5.52
N GLY A 159 4.67 13.31 5.52
CA GLY A 159 5.29 14.20 4.56
C GLY A 159 4.61 14.11 3.20
N ILE A 160 4.73 15.18 2.42
CA ILE A 160 4.23 15.23 1.05
C ILE A 160 5.42 14.92 0.13
N ALA A 161 5.34 13.79 -0.59
CA ALA A 161 6.34 13.45 -1.60
C ALA A 161 6.45 14.55 -2.66
N ASP A 162 7.58 14.58 -3.40
CA ASP A 162 7.88 15.62 -4.40
C ASP A 162 6.65 15.96 -5.28
N PRO A 163 6.13 17.20 -5.20
CA PRO A 163 5.00 17.65 -6.01
C PRO A 163 5.19 17.49 -7.52
N ALA A 164 6.43 17.38 -8.01
CA ALA A 164 6.72 17.13 -9.41
C ALA A 164 6.15 15.80 -9.93
N GLY A 165 5.85 14.85 -9.04
CA GLY A 165 5.23 13.56 -9.39
C GLY A 165 3.70 13.56 -9.41
N PHE A 166 3.04 14.67 -9.07
CA PHE A 166 1.59 14.70 -8.93
C PHE A 166 0.87 14.80 -10.28
N GLY A 167 -0.33 14.23 -10.32
CA GLY A 167 -1.26 14.50 -11.39
C GLY A 167 -1.82 15.93 -11.31
N PRO A 168 -2.37 16.46 -12.42
CA PRO A 168 -2.84 17.84 -12.51
C PRO A 168 -3.92 18.22 -11.49
N ASN A 169 -4.66 17.22 -10.98
CA ASN A 169 -5.79 17.39 -10.07
C ASN A 169 -5.45 17.00 -8.62
N ALA A 170 -4.18 16.89 -8.25
CA ALA A 170 -3.79 16.75 -6.85
C ALA A 170 -4.24 17.98 -6.04
N PRO A 171 -4.63 17.81 -4.75
CA PRO A 171 -4.83 18.95 -3.86
C PRO A 171 -3.57 19.81 -3.80
N ARG A 172 -3.72 21.13 -3.79
CA ARG A 172 -2.59 22.08 -3.68
C ARG A 172 -2.44 22.70 -2.30
N SER A 173 -3.40 22.44 -1.43
CA SER A 173 -3.42 22.99 -0.07
C SER A 173 -4.20 22.10 0.89
N ASN A 174 -4.00 22.33 2.18
CA ASN A 174 -4.81 21.70 3.23
C ASN A 174 -6.29 22.06 3.09
N ILE A 175 -6.64 23.25 2.60
CA ILE A 175 -8.03 23.67 2.38
C ILE A 175 -8.68 22.80 1.31
N GLU A 176 -8.01 22.61 0.17
CA GLU A 176 -8.51 21.75 -0.91
C GLU A 176 -8.62 20.29 -0.47
N LEU A 177 -7.64 19.79 0.31
CA LEU A 177 -7.70 18.47 0.89
C LEU A 177 -8.94 18.32 1.78
N LEU A 178 -9.13 19.23 2.75
CA LEU A 178 -10.25 19.16 3.70
C LEU A 178 -11.62 19.20 3.01
N GLU A 179 -11.77 19.96 1.91
CA GLU A 179 -13.01 19.97 1.13
C GLU A 179 -13.27 18.60 0.46
N ARG A 180 -12.23 17.93 -0.04
CA ARG A 180 -12.36 16.55 -0.55
C ARG A 180 -12.73 15.56 0.55
N LEU A 181 -12.13 15.69 1.73
CA LEU A 181 -12.47 14.86 2.89
C LEU A 181 -13.92 15.06 3.33
N ARG A 182 -14.42 16.30 3.32
CA ARG A 182 -15.83 16.60 3.63
C ARG A 182 -16.77 15.88 2.67
N ARG A 183 -16.51 15.96 1.36
CA ARG A 183 -17.32 15.26 0.34
C ARG A 183 -17.23 13.74 0.46
N ALA A 184 -16.07 13.22 0.83
CA ALA A 184 -15.89 11.79 1.08
C ALA A 184 -16.70 11.32 2.30
N ARG A 185 -16.73 12.12 3.39
CA ARG A 185 -17.58 11.85 4.56
C ARG A 185 -19.06 11.77 4.22
N GLU A 186 -19.55 12.68 3.40
CA GLU A 186 -20.97 12.75 3.02
C GLU A 186 -21.43 11.54 2.18
N ARG A 187 -20.55 10.99 1.36
CA ARG A 187 -20.88 9.87 0.45
C ARG A 187 -20.48 8.50 0.98
N GLY A 188 -19.61 8.44 1.99
CA GLY A 188 -19.04 7.20 2.51
C GLY A 188 -17.84 6.64 1.73
N TYR A 189 -17.42 7.30 0.64
CA TYR A 189 -16.24 6.93 -0.14
C TYR A 189 -15.56 8.17 -0.74
N ALA A 190 -14.25 8.06 -0.97
CA ALA A 190 -13.45 9.06 -1.65
C ALA A 190 -13.17 8.63 -3.09
N TRP A 191 -12.91 9.61 -3.96
CA TRP A 191 -12.43 9.38 -5.31
C TRP A 191 -11.50 10.49 -5.75
N VAL A 192 -10.63 10.18 -6.70
CA VAL A 192 -9.73 11.12 -7.35
C VAL A 192 -9.63 10.80 -8.84
N VAL A 193 -9.53 11.83 -9.67
CA VAL A 193 -9.26 11.73 -11.11
C VAL A 193 -7.98 12.49 -11.39
N GLU A 194 -6.98 11.82 -11.97
CA GLU A 194 -5.67 12.39 -12.32
C GLU A 194 -5.00 13.17 -11.18
N SER A 195 -5.11 12.64 -9.96
CA SER A 195 -4.53 13.24 -8.75
C SER A 195 -3.17 12.65 -8.42
N SER A 196 -3.04 11.31 -8.43
CA SER A 196 -1.75 10.66 -8.17
C SER A 196 -0.82 10.69 -9.37
N ALA A 197 -1.36 10.64 -10.59
CA ALA A 197 -0.62 10.68 -11.85
C ALA A 197 -1.57 11.06 -12.99
N VAL A 198 -1.03 11.58 -14.09
CA VAL A 198 -1.78 11.82 -15.34
C VAL A 198 -2.38 10.51 -15.84
N GLY A 199 -3.63 10.56 -16.32
CA GLY A 199 -4.32 9.40 -16.88
C GLY A 199 -4.75 8.34 -15.87
N MET A 200 -4.64 8.60 -14.56
CA MET A 200 -4.99 7.63 -13.50
C MET A 200 -6.12 8.13 -12.60
N SER A 201 -7.10 7.28 -12.36
CA SER A 201 -8.23 7.54 -11.44
C SER A 201 -8.33 6.44 -10.39
N ALA A 202 -8.91 6.77 -9.24
CA ALA A 202 -9.12 5.82 -8.16
C ALA A 202 -10.30 6.22 -7.26
N MET A 203 -10.93 5.22 -6.65
CA MET A 203 -11.91 5.38 -5.58
C MET A 203 -11.57 4.46 -4.41
N ALA A 204 -12.00 4.84 -3.20
CA ALA A 204 -11.72 4.06 -2.00
C ALA A 204 -12.75 4.29 -0.89
N ALA A 205 -12.93 3.26 -0.06
CA ALA A 205 -13.78 3.28 1.11
C ALA A 205 -13.05 2.64 2.30
N VAL A 206 -13.38 3.10 3.50
CA VAL A 206 -12.82 2.53 4.73
C VAL A 206 -13.46 1.18 5.03
N VAL A 207 -12.64 0.23 5.47
CA VAL A 207 -13.07 -1.01 6.11
C VAL A 207 -13.16 -0.72 7.61
N ARG A 208 -14.32 -0.98 8.21
CA ARG A 208 -14.56 -0.73 9.64
C ARG A 208 -14.74 -2.05 10.37
N HIS A 209 -14.19 -2.12 11.58
CA HIS A 209 -14.50 -3.20 12.49
C HIS A 209 -16.00 -3.10 12.88
N PRO A 210 -16.80 -4.17 12.71
CA PRO A 210 -18.26 -4.12 12.82
C PRO A 210 -18.76 -3.80 14.23
N VAL A 211 -18.01 -4.19 15.27
CA VAL A 211 -18.37 -3.90 16.68
C VAL A 211 -17.89 -2.53 17.15
N THR A 212 -16.60 -2.21 17.00
CA THR A 212 -16.01 -0.97 17.53
C THR A 212 -16.22 0.23 16.61
N GLY A 213 -16.53 0.01 15.33
CA GLY A 213 -16.63 1.06 14.30
C GLY A 213 -15.29 1.67 13.88
N GLN A 214 -14.18 1.21 14.46
CA GLN A 214 -12.83 1.68 14.15
C GLN A 214 -12.46 1.35 12.71
N VAL A 215 -11.71 2.24 12.06
CA VAL A 215 -11.14 1.97 10.74
C VAL A 215 -9.97 1.03 10.92
N ILE A 216 -10.04 -0.14 10.26
CA ILE A 216 -9.02 -1.19 10.28
C ILE A 216 -8.32 -1.32 8.93
N GLY A 217 -8.87 -0.71 7.89
CA GLY A 217 -8.27 -0.72 6.57
C GLY A 217 -8.99 0.18 5.57
N VAL A 218 -8.52 0.12 4.33
CA VAL A 218 -9.08 0.85 3.19
C VAL A 218 -9.07 -0.06 1.97
N LEU A 219 -10.23 -0.20 1.34
CA LEU A 219 -10.39 -0.88 0.07
C LEU A 219 -10.39 0.16 -1.05
N SER A 220 -9.63 -0.09 -2.13
CA SER A 220 -9.54 0.83 -3.26
C SER A 220 -9.69 0.11 -4.60
N VAL A 221 -10.23 0.83 -5.58
CA VAL A 221 -10.27 0.48 -7.01
C VAL A 221 -9.49 1.56 -7.75
N ALA A 222 -8.53 1.18 -8.59
CA ALA A 222 -7.70 2.12 -9.34
C ALA A 222 -7.42 1.62 -10.76
N GLY A 223 -7.46 2.54 -11.73
CA GLY A 223 -7.29 2.21 -13.14
C GLY A 223 -7.14 3.44 -14.02
N PRO A 224 -6.88 3.26 -15.32
CA PRO A 224 -6.77 4.35 -16.27
C PRO A 224 -8.05 5.20 -16.30
N SER A 225 -7.93 6.52 -16.24
CA SER A 225 -9.07 7.46 -16.24
C SER A 225 -10.00 7.27 -17.45
N ALA A 226 -9.47 6.77 -18.57
CA ALA A 226 -10.25 6.44 -19.75
C ALA A 226 -11.27 5.30 -19.54
N ARG A 227 -11.02 4.38 -18.59
CA ARG A 227 -11.91 3.27 -18.23
C ARG A 227 -12.60 3.47 -16.88
N LEU A 228 -11.96 4.20 -15.97
CA LEU A 228 -12.48 4.53 -14.65
C LEU A 228 -12.76 6.04 -14.50
N PRO A 229 -13.62 6.66 -15.34
CA PRO A 229 -14.02 8.04 -15.15
C PRO A 229 -14.92 8.19 -13.92
N GLU A 230 -15.16 9.44 -13.50
CA GLU A 230 -16.01 9.77 -12.34
C GLU A 230 -17.38 9.08 -12.37
N ALA A 231 -18.06 9.08 -13.52
CA ALA A 231 -19.36 8.43 -13.68
C ALA A 231 -19.30 6.91 -13.36
N ARG A 232 -18.25 6.23 -13.83
CA ARG A 232 -18.06 4.79 -13.56
C ARG A 232 -17.74 4.54 -12.09
N MET A 233 -17.00 5.43 -11.44
CA MET A 233 -16.75 5.35 -10.00
C MET A 233 -18.05 5.51 -9.20
N HIS A 234 -18.97 6.39 -9.63
CA HIS A 234 -20.30 6.49 -9.02
C HIS A 234 -21.13 5.22 -9.17
N GLU A 235 -21.10 4.58 -10.35
CA GLU A 235 -21.75 3.29 -10.58
C GLU A 235 -21.16 2.15 -9.73
N LEU A 236 -19.84 2.15 -9.51
CA LEU A 236 -19.14 1.14 -8.72
C LEU A 236 -19.22 1.36 -7.20
N ALA A 237 -19.66 2.54 -6.75
CA ALA A 237 -19.68 2.89 -5.33
C ALA A 237 -20.47 1.90 -4.46
N PRO A 238 -21.67 1.42 -4.86
CA PRO A 238 -22.38 0.39 -4.09
C PRO A 238 -21.57 -0.91 -3.95
N CYS A 239 -20.88 -1.34 -5.02
CA CYS A 239 -20.05 -2.55 -5.00
C CYS A 239 -18.84 -2.38 -4.09
N LEU A 240 -18.17 -1.22 -4.14
CA LEU A 240 -17.05 -0.90 -3.27
C LEU A 240 -17.47 -0.89 -1.79
N LEU A 241 -18.59 -0.24 -1.46
CA LEU A 241 -19.08 -0.13 -0.09
C LEU A 241 -19.54 -1.49 0.46
N ALA A 242 -20.20 -2.31 -0.36
CA ALA A 242 -20.59 -3.66 0.01
C ALA A 242 -19.36 -4.54 0.29
N ALA A 243 -18.35 -4.50 -0.58
CA ALA A 243 -17.10 -5.24 -0.37
C ALA A 243 -16.32 -4.75 0.86
N ALA A 244 -16.33 -3.45 1.15
CA ALA A 244 -15.70 -2.90 2.37
C ALA A 244 -16.44 -3.33 3.65
N ALA A 245 -17.77 -3.43 3.62
CA ALA A 245 -18.56 -3.96 4.73
C ALA A 245 -18.30 -5.47 4.94
N GLU A 246 -18.29 -6.24 3.86
CA GLU A 246 -17.99 -7.68 3.91
C GLU A 246 -16.58 -7.96 4.47
N LEU A 247 -15.58 -7.14 4.10
CA LEU A 247 -14.25 -7.20 4.71
C LEU A 247 -14.27 -6.87 6.21
N GLY A 248 -15.13 -5.93 6.62
CA GLY A 248 -15.33 -5.62 8.05
C GLY A 248 -15.89 -6.81 8.81
N ASP A 249 -16.93 -7.46 8.29
CA ASP A 249 -17.50 -8.65 8.91
C ASP A 249 -16.48 -9.80 8.97
N ALA A 250 -15.72 -9.99 7.90
CA ALA A 250 -14.65 -10.98 7.81
C ALA A 250 -13.49 -10.72 8.78
N SER A 251 -13.26 -9.46 9.19
CA SER A 251 -12.18 -9.11 10.11
C SER A 251 -12.35 -9.74 11.50
N GLN A 252 -13.58 -10.09 11.89
CA GLN A 252 -13.81 -10.78 13.18
C GLN A 252 -13.20 -12.18 13.24
N ALA A 253 -12.98 -12.79 12.07
CA ALA A 253 -12.36 -14.10 11.94
C ALA A 253 -10.87 -14.03 11.56
N SER A 254 -10.28 -12.82 11.56
CA SER A 254 -8.95 -12.58 10.99
C SER A 254 -8.10 -11.68 11.88
N GLU A 255 -6.93 -12.17 12.30
CA GLU A 255 -5.91 -11.39 13.01
C GLU A 255 -5.09 -10.47 12.08
N LEU A 256 -5.43 -10.38 10.78
CA LEU A 256 -4.79 -9.42 9.87
C LEU A 256 -5.13 -7.98 10.20
N PHE A 257 -6.29 -7.78 10.81
CA PHE A 257 -6.82 -6.48 11.14
C PHE A 257 -6.54 -6.22 12.62
N PRO A 258 -5.92 -5.08 12.97
CA PRO A 258 -5.63 -4.72 14.36
C PRO A 258 -6.89 -4.37 15.17
#